data_AF-A0A935B5W3-F1
#
_entry.id   AF-A0A935B5W3-F1
#
_cell.length_a   1.000
_cell.length_b   1.000
_cell.length_c   1.000
_cell.angle_alpha   90.00
_cell.angle_beta   90.00
_cell.angle_gamma   90.00
#
_symmetry.space_group_name_H-M   'P 1'
#
loop_
_entity.id
_entity.type
_entity.pdbx_description
1 polymer ?
#
loop_
_entity_poly.entity_id
_entity_poly.type
_entity_poly.pdbx_seq_one_letter_code
_entity_poly.pdbx_strand_id
1 'polypeptide(L)'
;MTDKIAIRASGWHRRDGGWIDRVDLYDQRVLEKNVNHLEATVSRIAIAFAPTENFTITRPSSIRRKVEPGAMSSWLSLSNPEEGIYRNASNLGSTGKDRFGLPRSRQLGAPAESTLSPTPLLQAQLGLSRLYRAMSATLLGTAQPPIPGLTARGYWLDQENFTQEIRLQSNDSSARLSWVIGGFYSHAKQRASVHRRLAV
;
A
#
# COMPACT_ATOMS: atom_id res chain seq x y z
N MET A 1 38.42 17.96 1.99
CA MET A 1 37.04 18.13 2.48
C MET A 1 36.14 17.16 1.72
N THR A 2 36.03 15.90 2.12
CA THR A 2 35.22 14.96 1.33
C THR A 2 34.79 13.81 2.22
N ASP A 3 33.58 13.90 2.80
CA ASP A 3 32.76 12.82 3.40
C ASP A 3 31.61 13.43 4.23
N LYS A 4 30.82 14.33 3.62
CA LYS A 4 29.69 15.01 4.30
C LYS A 4 28.33 14.56 3.80
N ILE A 5 28.27 13.69 2.79
CA ILE A 5 27.04 13.21 2.18
C ILE A 5 27.11 11.69 2.08
N ALA A 6 26.04 11.02 2.54
CA ALA A 6 25.85 9.59 2.32
C ALA A 6 24.51 9.34 1.65
N ILE A 7 24.47 8.41 0.69
CA ILE A 7 23.24 8.04 -0.02
C ILE A 7 23.07 6.53 0.12
N ARG A 8 21.85 6.10 0.45
CA ARG A 8 21.43 4.69 0.45
C ARG A 8 20.20 4.54 -0.41
N ALA A 9 20.24 3.61 -1.35
CA ALA A 9 19.07 3.19 -2.11
C ALA A 9 18.88 1.67 -1.99
N SER A 10 17.64 1.22 -2.00
CA SER A 10 17.30 -0.20 -2.08
C SER A 10 15.95 -0.36 -2.76
N GLY A 11 15.83 -1.37 -3.61
CA GLY A 11 14.56 -1.77 -4.20
C GLY A 11 14.33 -3.26 -4.01
N TRP A 12 13.07 -3.67 -3.91
CA TRP A 12 12.71 -5.08 -4.04
C TRP A 12 11.41 -5.22 -4.81
N HIS A 13 11.32 -6.34 -5.53
CA HIS A 13 10.14 -6.75 -6.25
C HIS A 13 9.83 -8.18 -5.86
N ARG A 14 8.56 -8.46 -5.60
CA ARG A 14 8.06 -9.81 -5.29
C ARG A 14 6.81 -10.06 -6.10
N ARG A 15 6.73 -11.27 -6.66
CA ARG A 15 5.56 -11.82 -7.30
C ARG A 15 5.20 -13.12 -6.63
N ASP A 16 4.01 -13.18 -6.04
CA ASP A 16 3.43 -14.41 -5.52
C ASP A 16 2.51 -15.00 -6.60
N GLY A 17 2.73 -16.27 -6.93
CA GLY A 17 1.93 -16.98 -7.92
C GLY A 17 0.47 -17.09 -7.50
N GLY A 18 -0.43 -16.96 -8.47
CA GLY A 18 -1.83 -17.34 -8.31
C GLY A 18 -2.05 -18.82 -8.63
N TRP A 19 -3.25 -19.30 -8.37
CA TRP A 19 -3.73 -20.67 -8.61
C TRP A 19 -5.18 -20.72 -9.10
N ILE A 20 -5.89 -19.58 -9.13
CA ILE A 20 -7.26 -19.49 -9.63
C ILE A 20 -7.22 -19.07 -11.09
N ASP A 21 -7.83 -19.86 -11.96
CA ASP A 21 -8.00 -19.49 -13.36
C ASP A 21 -9.33 -18.76 -13.56
N ARG A 22 -9.30 -17.67 -14.32
CA ARG A 22 -10.51 -17.01 -14.79
C ARG A 22 -10.98 -17.64 -16.07
N VAL A 23 -12.25 -18.06 -16.09
CA VAL A 23 -12.89 -18.69 -17.24
C VAL A 23 -14.09 -17.91 -17.71
N ASP A 24 -14.46 -18.09 -18.97
CA ASP A 24 -15.75 -17.64 -19.47
C ASP A 24 -16.88 -18.45 -18.81
N LEU A 25 -18.02 -17.82 -18.59
CA LEU A 25 -19.14 -18.50 -17.96
C LEU A 25 -19.78 -19.56 -18.86
N TYR A 26 -19.85 -19.31 -20.16
CA TYR A 26 -20.67 -20.08 -21.10
C TYR A 26 -19.91 -21.26 -21.69
N ASP A 27 -18.71 -21.01 -22.22
CA ASP A 27 -17.89 -22.05 -22.87
C ASP A 27 -16.79 -22.60 -21.95
N GLN A 28 -16.66 -22.07 -20.72
CA GLN A 28 -15.63 -22.42 -19.73
C GLN A 28 -14.19 -22.31 -20.24
N ARG A 29 -13.97 -21.58 -21.33
CA ARG A 29 -12.64 -21.34 -21.85
C ARG A 29 -11.85 -20.49 -20.85
N VAL A 30 -10.60 -20.87 -20.61
CA VAL A 30 -9.69 -20.09 -19.78
C VAL A 30 -9.42 -18.74 -20.45
N LEU A 31 -9.86 -17.66 -19.81
CA LEU A 31 -9.63 -16.29 -20.23
C LEU A 31 -8.28 -15.79 -19.71
N GLU A 32 -7.95 -16.11 -18.46
CA GLU A 32 -6.71 -15.69 -17.83
C GLU A 32 -6.32 -16.67 -16.72
N LYS A 33 -5.04 -17.02 -16.62
CA LYS A 33 -4.56 -17.95 -15.60
C LYS A 33 -4.08 -17.24 -14.35
N ASN A 34 -4.19 -17.90 -13.20
CA ASN A 34 -3.59 -17.44 -11.93
C ASN A 34 -3.96 -15.99 -11.58
N VAL A 35 -5.23 -15.63 -11.74
CA VAL A 35 -5.72 -14.25 -11.61
C VAL A 35 -5.59 -13.69 -10.20
N ASN A 36 -5.50 -14.57 -9.18
CA ASN A 36 -5.27 -14.19 -7.79
C ASN A 36 -3.78 -14.02 -7.44
N HIS A 37 -2.91 -13.78 -8.42
CA HIS A 37 -1.51 -13.45 -8.15
C HIS A 37 -1.37 -12.12 -7.43
N LEU A 38 -0.25 -11.94 -6.73
CA LEU A 38 0.08 -10.70 -6.05
C LEU A 38 1.42 -10.18 -6.51
N GLU A 39 1.48 -8.89 -6.85
CA GLU A 39 2.73 -8.21 -7.15
C GLU A 39 2.96 -7.04 -6.21
N ALA A 40 4.17 -6.98 -5.64
CA ALA A 40 4.59 -5.90 -4.76
C ALA A 40 5.97 -5.39 -5.18
N THR A 41 6.06 -4.08 -5.39
CA THR A 41 7.31 -3.38 -5.66
C THR A 41 7.52 -2.30 -4.61
N VAL A 42 8.71 -2.26 -4.03
CA VAL A 42 9.10 -1.24 -3.04
C VAL A 42 10.43 -0.63 -3.44
N SER A 43 10.49 0.69 -3.34
CA SER A 43 11.71 1.46 -3.53
C SER A 43 11.94 2.31 -2.29
N ARG A 44 13.19 2.38 -1.83
CA ARG A 44 13.63 3.21 -0.71
C ARG A 44 14.86 3.98 -1.10
N ILE A 45 14.89 5.25 -0.73
CA ILE A 45 16.05 6.13 -0.88
C ILE A 45 16.24 6.93 0.41
N ALA A 46 17.47 7.11 0.85
CA ALA A 46 17.82 7.95 1.98
C ALA A 46 19.06 8.75 1.67
N ILE A 47 19.02 10.03 2.01
CA ILE A 47 20.14 10.95 1.86
C ILE A 47 20.49 11.48 3.25
N ALA A 48 21.74 11.37 3.64
CA ALA A 48 22.28 11.96 4.85
C ALA A 48 23.27 13.07 4.49
N PHE A 49 23.22 14.17 5.22
CA PHE A 49 24.10 15.32 5.08
C PHE A 49 24.61 15.76 6.45
N ALA A 50 25.93 15.77 6.62
CA ALA A 50 26.64 16.14 7.84
C ALA A 50 27.58 17.33 7.57
N PRO A 51 27.06 18.58 7.55
CA PRO A 51 27.89 19.75 7.27
C PRO A 51 28.93 20.02 8.37
N THR A 52 28.68 19.61 9.61
CA THR A 52 29.58 19.71 10.76
C THR A 52 29.59 18.39 11.54
N GLU A 53 30.57 18.19 12.42
CA GLU A 53 30.66 16.97 13.26
C GLU A 53 29.48 16.82 14.23
N ASN A 54 28.86 17.94 14.61
CA ASN A 54 27.77 17.99 15.59
C ASN A 54 26.39 18.07 14.95
N PHE A 55 26.29 17.99 13.62
CA PHE A 55 25.04 18.19 12.91
C PHE A 55 24.88 17.24 11.73
N THR A 56 23.85 16.39 11.77
CA THR A 56 23.50 15.48 10.67
C THR A 56 21.99 15.53 10.40
N ILE A 57 21.64 15.70 9.12
CA ILE A 57 20.28 15.58 8.61
C ILE A 57 20.18 14.29 7.81
N THR A 58 19.15 13.47 8.05
CA THR A 58 18.84 12.28 7.24
C THR A 58 17.41 12.34 6.72
N ARG A 59 17.23 12.20 5.40
CA ARG A 59 15.92 12.23 4.74
C ARG A 59 15.64 10.91 4.01
N PRO A 60 15.03 9.92 4.68
CA PRO A 60 14.56 8.71 4.02
C PRO A 60 13.20 8.91 3.34
N SER A 61 12.98 8.23 2.23
CA SER A 61 11.73 8.12 1.51
C SER A 61 11.52 6.68 1.07
N SER A 62 10.29 6.19 1.17
CA SER A 62 9.91 4.88 0.63
C SER A 62 8.60 4.94 -0.12
N ILE A 63 8.54 4.26 -1.26
CA ILE A 63 7.35 4.09 -2.08
C ILE A 63 7.09 2.60 -2.21
N ARG A 64 5.84 2.19 -2.05
CA ARG A 64 5.35 0.84 -2.28
C ARG A 64 4.18 0.88 -3.26
N ARG A 65 4.18 -0.07 -4.20
CA ARG A 65 3.09 -0.34 -5.11
C ARG A 65 2.68 -1.80 -4.94
N LYS A 66 1.39 -2.06 -4.76
CA LYS A 66 0.81 -3.40 -4.69
C LYS A 66 -0.27 -3.54 -5.78
N VAL A 67 -0.25 -4.66 -6.49
CA VAL A 67 -1.23 -4.97 -7.54
C VAL A 67 -1.82 -6.34 -7.26
N GLU A 68 -3.15 -6.39 -7.17
CA GLU A 68 -3.97 -7.59 -7.00
C GLU A 68 -4.99 -7.60 -8.15
N PRO A 69 -4.74 -8.35 -9.24
CA PRO A 69 -5.53 -8.23 -10.46
C PRO A 69 -6.85 -9.01 -10.48
N GLY A 70 -7.09 -9.92 -9.52
CA GLY A 70 -8.19 -10.87 -9.66
C GLY A 70 -9.02 -11.17 -8.42
N ALA A 71 -10.08 -11.93 -8.67
CA ALA A 71 -11.02 -12.41 -7.67
C ALA A 71 -10.31 -13.37 -6.71
N MET A 72 -10.37 -13.08 -5.41
CA MET A 72 -9.80 -13.93 -4.35
C MET A 72 -10.67 -15.15 -4.03
N SER A 73 -11.73 -15.40 -4.82
CA SER A 73 -12.69 -16.49 -4.59
C SER A 73 -12.81 -17.39 -5.82
N SER A 74 -12.86 -18.70 -5.59
CA SER A 74 -13.20 -19.70 -6.59
C SER A 74 -14.68 -20.09 -6.49
N TRP A 75 -15.26 -20.59 -7.58
CA TRP A 75 -16.63 -21.10 -7.63
C TRP A 75 -16.61 -22.61 -7.66
N LEU A 76 -17.22 -23.25 -6.65
CA LEU A 76 -17.15 -24.71 -6.49
C LEU A 76 -17.77 -25.44 -7.69
N SER A 77 -18.83 -24.89 -8.29
CA SER A 77 -19.48 -25.46 -9.48
C SER A 77 -18.59 -25.50 -10.73
N LEU A 78 -17.50 -24.72 -10.74
CA LEU A 78 -16.53 -24.67 -11.85
C LEU A 78 -15.16 -25.23 -11.43
N SER A 79 -15.00 -25.63 -10.17
CA SER A 79 -13.73 -26.04 -9.58
C SER A 79 -13.77 -27.53 -9.25
N ASN A 80 -12.62 -28.18 -9.29
CA ASN A 80 -12.43 -29.54 -8.77
C ASN A 80 -11.32 -29.51 -7.71
N PRO A 81 -11.65 -29.34 -6.41
CA PRO A 81 -10.65 -29.32 -5.35
C PRO A 81 -9.85 -30.62 -5.21
N GLU A 82 -10.40 -31.77 -5.59
CA GLU A 82 -9.70 -33.06 -5.54
C GLU A 82 -8.57 -33.14 -6.57
N GLU A 83 -8.73 -32.44 -7.70
CA GLU A 83 -7.70 -32.31 -8.74
C GLU A 83 -6.89 -31.00 -8.63
N GLY A 84 -7.13 -30.19 -7.60
CA GLY A 84 -6.49 -28.89 -7.42
C GLY A 84 -6.88 -27.84 -8.47
N ILE A 85 -8.00 -28.02 -9.16
CA ILE A 85 -8.50 -27.11 -10.18
C ILE A 85 -9.43 -26.08 -9.54
N TYR A 86 -9.09 -24.81 -9.65
CA TYR A 86 -9.89 -23.73 -9.09
C TYR A 86 -10.18 -22.66 -10.13
N ARG A 87 -11.47 -22.35 -10.32
CA ARG A 87 -11.93 -21.46 -11.37
C ARG A 87 -12.87 -20.37 -10.86
N ASN A 88 -12.85 -19.24 -11.53
CA ASN A 88 -13.73 -18.10 -11.30
C ASN A 88 -14.23 -17.56 -12.64
N ALA A 89 -15.52 -17.25 -12.77
CA ALA A 89 -16.09 -16.66 -14.00
C ALA A 89 -16.63 -15.24 -13.77
N SER A 90 -15.91 -14.44 -12.97
CA SER A 90 -16.21 -13.02 -12.81
C SER A 90 -15.91 -12.25 -14.09
N ASN A 91 -16.92 -11.60 -14.66
CA ASN A 91 -16.79 -10.85 -15.92
C ASN A 91 -15.93 -9.58 -15.82
N LEU A 92 -15.45 -9.22 -14.62
CA LEU A 92 -14.65 -8.03 -14.40
C LEU A 92 -13.37 -8.44 -13.68
N GLY A 93 -12.22 -8.07 -14.26
CA GLY A 93 -10.94 -8.17 -13.56
C GLY A 93 -10.95 -7.15 -12.41
N SER A 94 -10.97 -7.63 -11.16
CA SER A 94 -10.84 -6.75 -10.01
C SER A 94 -9.38 -6.40 -9.80
N THR A 95 -8.86 -5.41 -10.53
CA THR A 95 -7.54 -4.87 -10.22
C THR A 95 -7.60 -3.93 -9.02
N GLY A 96 -7.31 -4.47 -7.84
CA GLY A 96 -6.87 -3.69 -6.69
C GLY A 96 -5.48 -3.11 -6.95
N LYS A 97 -5.37 -1.78 -6.94
CA LYS A 97 -4.08 -1.10 -7.01
C LYS A 97 -3.93 -0.26 -5.74
N ASP A 98 -2.88 -0.52 -4.99
CA ASP A 98 -2.50 0.25 -3.81
C ASP A 98 -1.15 0.93 -4.06
N ARG A 99 -1.09 2.23 -3.79
CA ARG A 99 0.14 3.03 -3.82
C ARG A 99 0.31 3.71 -2.48
N PHE A 100 1.52 3.57 -1.94
CA PHE A 100 1.84 4.02 -0.60
C PHE A 100 3.19 4.73 -0.57
N GLY A 101 3.21 5.97 -0.09
CA GLY A 101 4.42 6.79 0.05
C GLY A 101 4.67 7.19 1.51
N LEU A 102 5.93 7.12 1.93
CA LEU A 102 6.41 7.56 3.25
C LEU A 102 7.73 8.34 3.13
N PRO A 103 7.70 9.63 2.76
CA PRO A 103 8.78 10.56 3.10
C PRO A 103 8.89 10.73 4.63
N ARG A 104 10.12 10.76 5.12
CA ARG A 104 10.49 11.02 6.52
C ARG A 104 11.73 11.94 6.57
N SER A 105 11.92 12.68 7.64
CA SER A 105 13.10 13.53 7.83
C SER A 105 13.53 13.57 9.29
N ARG A 106 14.74 13.09 9.61
CA ARG A 106 15.32 13.10 10.95
C ARG A 106 16.49 14.08 11.00
N GLN A 107 16.60 14.87 12.06
CA GLN A 107 17.71 15.79 12.28
C GLN A 107 18.29 15.55 13.67
N LEU A 108 19.62 15.53 13.74
CA LEU A 108 20.42 15.33 14.96
C LEU A 108 21.43 16.48 15.02
N GLY A 109 21.33 17.39 16.01
CA GLY A 109 22.43 18.31 16.35
C GLY A 109 22.10 19.77 16.75
N ALA A 110 22.55 20.19 17.94
CA ALA A 110 22.86 21.56 18.43
C ALA A 110 23.36 21.48 19.90
N PRO A 111 24.12 22.46 20.47
CA PRO A 111 24.89 22.31 21.73
C PRO A 111 24.08 22.12 23.03
N ALA A 112 22.75 22.22 22.95
CA ALA A 112 21.81 21.64 23.90
C ALA A 112 20.85 20.76 23.08
N GLU A 113 21.00 19.45 23.23
CA GLU A 113 20.78 18.49 22.15
C GLU A 113 19.29 18.30 21.77
N SER A 114 18.92 18.83 20.59
CA SER A 114 17.59 18.69 20.00
C SER A 114 17.52 17.45 19.09
N THR A 115 16.50 16.62 19.30
CA THR A 115 16.14 15.52 18.39
C THR A 115 14.81 15.86 17.71
N LEU A 116 14.87 16.36 16.48
CA LEU A 116 13.66 16.40 15.63
C LEU A 116 13.38 14.98 15.13
N SER A 117 12.23 14.45 15.57
CA SER A 117 11.74 13.14 15.19
C SER A 117 11.16 13.19 13.77
N PRO A 118 11.13 12.06 13.03
CA PRO A 118 10.74 12.05 11.63
C PRO A 118 9.36 12.67 11.41
N THR A 119 9.22 13.46 10.34
CA THR A 119 7.93 13.89 9.79
C THR A 119 7.46 12.84 8.78
N PRO A 120 6.69 11.80 9.15
CA PRO A 120 6.05 10.94 8.17
C PRO A 120 4.90 11.70 7.51
N LEU A 121 5.03 11.96 6.21
CA LEU A 121 3.85 12.19 5.37
C LEU A 121 3.47 10.84 4.79
N LEU A 122 2.29 10.36 5.17
CA LEU A 122 1.69 9.12 4.70
C LEU A 122 0.66 9.47 3.64
N GLN A 123 0.87 9.01 2.41
CA GLN A 123 -0.15 9.06 1.38
C GLN A 123 -0.42 7.64 0.90
N ALA A 124 -1.66 7.18 1.13
CA ALA A 124 -2.14 5.87 0.73
C ALA A 124 -3.34 6.06 -0.22
N GLN A 125 -3.24 5.50 -1.42
CA GLN A 125 -4.34 5.45 -2.38
C GLN A 125 -4.77 4.00 -2.56
N LEU A 126 -5.97 3.67 -2.09
CA LEU A 126 -6.56 2.34 -2.17
C LEU A 126 -7.69 2.33 -3.20
N GLY A 127 -7.43 1.71 -4.36
CA GLY A 127 -8.48 1.40 -5.33
C GLY A 127 -9.15 0.07 -4.99
N LEU A 128 -10.37 0.10 -4.46
CA LEU A 128 -11.17 -1.09 -4.18
C LEU A 128 -12.36 -1.14 -5.14
N SER A 129 -12.19 -1.81 -6.26
CA SER A 129 -13.33 -2.23 -7.10
C SER A 129 -14.03 -3.43 -6.44
N ARG A 130 -14.72 -3.22 -5.32
CA ARG A 130 -15.63 -4.22 -4.75
C ARG A 130 -16.87 -4.28 -5.60
N LEU A 131 -16.89 -5.23 -6.52
CA LEU A 131 -18.03 -5.43 -7.39
C LEU A 131 -19.17 -6.00 -6.57
N TYR A 132 -20.28 -5.27 -6.51
CA TYR A 132 -21.56 -5.72 -5.95
C TYR A 132 -22.01 -7.09 -6.53
N ARG A 133 -21.55 -7.42 -7.74
CA ARG A 133 -21.75 -8.70 -8.43
C ARG A 133 -20.97 -9.89 -7.82
N ALA A 134 -19.90 -9.62 -7.06
CA ALA A 134 -19.21 -10.64 -6.28
C ALA A 134 -20.08 -11.12 -5.12
N MET A 135 -20.94 -10.27 -4.54
CA MET A 135 -21.83 -10.68 -3.44
C MET A 135 -22.92 -11.63 -3.91
N SER A 136 -23.51 -11.45 -5.11
CA SER A 136 -24.55 -12.37 -5.60
C SER A 136 -24.01 -13.76 -5.94
N ALA A 137 -22.81 -13.85 -6.53
CA ALA A 137 -22.16 -15.14 -6.79
C ALA A 137 -21.64 -15.81 -5.50
N THR A 138 -21.25 -15.02 -4.49
CA THR A 138 -20.84 -15.55 -3.17
C THR A 138 -22.05 -16.07 -2.38
N LEU A 139 -23.23 -15.43 -2.48
CA LEU A 139 -24.43 -15.85 -1.76
C LEU A 139 -25.01 -17.16 -2.31
N LEU A 140 -24.94 -17.36 -3.63
CA LEU A 140 -25.52 -18.52 -4.31
C LEU A 140 -24.48 -19.60 -4.67
N GLY A 141 -23.20 -19.39 -4.34
CA GLY A 141 -22.09 -20.29 -4.65
C GLY A 141 -21.87 -20.56 -6.13
N THR A 142 -22.56 -19.84 -7.02
CA THR A 142 -22.66 -20.16 -8.44
C THR A 142 -22.45 -18.94 -9.33
N ALA A 143 -22.01 -19.29 -10.52
CA ALA A 143 -21.66 -18.41 -11.60
C ALA A 143 -22.91 -17.81 -12.25
N GLN A 144 -23.04 -16.47 -12.31
CA GLN A 144 -24.23 -15.81 -12.87
C GLN A 144 -23.91 -15.05 -14.16
N PRO A 145 -24.77 -15.15 -15.21
CA PRO A 145 -24.55 -14.45 -16.47
C PRO A 145 -24.54 -12.92 -16.31
N PRO A 146 -23.83 -12.17 -17.18
CA PRO A 146 -23.94 -10.72 -17.23
C PRO A 146 -25.39 -10.34 -17.42
N ILE A 147 -25.94 -9.57 -16.48
CA ILE A 147 -27.26 -8.97 -16.62
C ILE A 147 -27.05 -7.65 -17.36
N PRO A 148 -27.56 -7.49 -18.60
CA PRO A 148 -27.41 -6.26 -19.36
C PRO A 148 -27.88 -5.03 -18.56
N GLY A 149 -27.11 -3.95 -18.58
CA GLY A 149 -27.42 -2.71 -17.84
C GLY A 149 -27.01 -2.70 -16.35
N LEU A 150 -26.54 -3.83 -15.80
CA LEU A 150 -26.06 -3.88 -14.42
C LEU A 150 -24.68 -3.22 -14.30
N THR A 151 -24.60 -2.13 -13.53
CA THR A 151 -23.33 -1.43 -13.25
C THR A 151 -22.84 -1.73 -11.84
N ALA A 152 -21.52 -1.88 -11.67
CA ALA A 152 -20.92 -2.00 -10.35
C ALA A 152 -20.27 -0.66 -9.95
N ARG A 153 -20.46 -0.27 -8.68
CA ARG A 153 -19.80 0.90 -8.11
C ARG A 153 -18.40 0.50 -7.65
N GLY A 154 -17.37 1.18 -8.16
CA GLY A 154 -16.03 1.11 -7.61
C GLY A 154 -15.87 2.17 -6.53
N TYR A 155 -15.26 1.80 -5.40
CA TYR A 155 -14.94 2.73 -4.31
C TYR A 155 -13.43 2.99 -4.31
N TRP A 156 -13.08 4.26 -4.27
CA TRP A 156 -11.70 4.71 -4.13
C TRP A 156 -11.58 5.41 -2.79
N LEU A 157 -10.61 4.96 -2.00
CA LEU A 157 -10.31 5.50 -0.69
C LEU A 157 -8.91 6.13 -0.76
N ASP A 158 -8.88 7.44 -0.63
CA ASP A 158 -7.64 8.20 -0.49
C ASP A 158 -7.47 8.59 0.97
N GLN A 159 -6.31 8.28 1.54
CA GLN A 159 -5.96 8.65 2.90
C GLN A 159 -4.63 9.40 2.92
N GLU A 160 -4.65 10.56 3.57
CA GLU A 160 -3.51 11.43 3.79
C GLU A 160 -3.34 11.64 5.28
N ASN A 161 -2.23 11.17 5.86
CA ASN A 161 -1.89 11.44 7.24
C ASN A 161 -0.56 12.21 7.29
N PHE A 162 -0.58 13.34 7.98
CA PHE A 162 0.60 14.11 8.35
C PHE A 162 0.82 13.94 9.84
N THR A 163 2.04 13.62 10.23
CA THR A 163 2.43 13.60 11.65
C THR A 163 3.81 14.20 11.79
N GLN A 164 4.02 14.98 12.85
CA GLN A 164 5.29 15.62 13.15
C GLN A 164 5.52 15.63 14.66
N GLU A 165 6.77 15.42 15.05
CA GLU A 165 7.18 15.45 16.45
C GLU A 165 8.53 16.15 16.60
N ILE A 166 8.63 16.99 17.63
CA ILE A 166 9.85 17.69 18.04
C ILE A 166 10.17 17.28 19.47
N ARG A 167 11.41 16.88 19.76
CA ARG A 167 11.90 16.60 21.12
C ARG A 167 13.20 17.35 21.39
N LEU A 168 13.32 17.89 22.58
CA LEU A 168 14.53 18.48 23.14
C LEU A 168 14.87 17.67 24.39
N GLN A 169 16.12 17.27 24.56
CA GLN A 169 16.52 16.49 25.73
C GLN A 169 17.90 16.89 26.24
N SER A 170 18.08 16.80 27.56
CA SER A 170 19.39 16.86 28.19
C SER A 170 20.11 15.53 27.98
N ASN A 171 21.34 15.57 27.46
CA ASN A 171 22.17 14.40 27.19
C ASN A 171 23.45 14.35 28.05
N ASP A 172 23.63 15.30 28.97
CA ASP A 172 24.75 15.27 29.92
C ASP A 172 24.42 14.35 31.10
N SER A 173 25.09 13.18 31.12
CA SER A 173 24.96 12.19 32.21
C SER A 173 25.48 12.66 33.57
N SER A 174 26.29 13.73 33.60
CA SER A 174 26.84 14.34 34.82
C SER A 174 26.03 15.53 35.33
N ALA A 175 25.03 15.98 34.55
CA ALA A 175 24.18 17.10 34.94
C ALA A 175 23.29 16.75 36.13
N ARG A 176 23.14 17.70 37.06
CA ARG A 176 22.25 17.55 38.23
C ARG A 176 20.76 17.46 37.86
N LEU A 177 20.40 17.87 36.64
CA LEU A 177 19.03 17.84 36.13
C LEU A 177 19.01 17.30 34.70
N SER A 178 18.36 16.17 34.51
CA SER A 178 18.00 15.64 33.19
C SER A 178 16.56 16.03 32.86
N TRP A 179 16.32 16.44 31.62
CA TRP A 179 14.99 16.89 31.17
C TRP A 179 14.74 16.45 29.74
N VAL A 180 13.46 16.27 29.40
CA VAL A 180 12.98 16.02 28.04
C VAL A 180 11.71 16.83 27.85
N ILE A 181 11.65 17.61 26.77
CA ILE A 181 10.49 18.42 26.40
C ILE A 181 10.15 18.10 24.95
N GLY A 182 8.87 17.94 24.62
CA GLY A 182 8.48 17.63 23.25
C GLY A 182 7.10 18.17 22.88
N GLY A 183 6.87 18.24 21.57
CA GLY A 183 5.61 18.64 20.96
C GLY A 183 5.26 17.71 19.80
N PHE A 184 3.98 17.39 19.67
CA PHE A 184 3.45 16.47 18.67
C PHE A 184 2.28 17.12 17.93
N TYR A 185 2.23 16.92 16.61
CA TYR A 185 1.13 17.34 15.76
C TYR A 185 0.75 16.22 14.79
N SER A 186 -0.56 16.00 14.62
CA SER A 186 -1.08 15.05 13.63
C SER A 186 -2.32 15.61 12.95
N HIS A 187 -2.42 15.33 11.65
CA HIS A 187 -3.57 15.66 10.84
C HIS A 187 -3.86 14.53 9.86
N ALA A 188 -5.08 14.01 9.88
CA ALA A 188 -5.51 12.93 9.01
C ALA A 188 -6.72 13.37 8.18
N LYS A 189 -6.69 13.05 6.89
CA LYS A 189 -7.79 13.25 5.94
C LYS A 189 -8.06 11.96 5.21
N GLN A 190 -9.34 11.63 5.08
CA GLN A 190 -9.81 10.50 4.29
C GLN A 190 -10.88 10.98 3.33
N ARG A 191 -10.78 10.56 2.07
CA ARG A 191 -11.75 10.85 1.02
C ARG A 191 -12.22 9.55 0.41
N ALA A 192 -13.54 9.39 0.33
CA ALA A 192 -14.16 8.30 -0.42
C ALA A 192 -14.75 8.89 -1.70
N SER A 193 -14.40 8.35 -2.86
CA SER A 193 -15.03 8.69 -4.12
C SER A 193 -15.62 7.45 -4.80
N VAL A 194 -16.76 7.64 -5.46
CA VAL A 194 -17.48 6.57 -6.15
C VAL A 194 -17.37 6.79 -7.64
N HIS A 195 -16.81 5.81 -8.35
CA HIS A 195 -16.74 5.82 -9.80
C HIS A 195 -17.63 4.70 -10.35
N ARG A 196 -18.45 5.01 -11.36
CA ARG A 196 -19.18 3.99 -12.14
C ARG A 196 -18.29 3.56 -13.29
N ARG A 197 -17.99 2.26 -13.40
CA ARG A 197 -17.50 1.66 -14.63
C ARG A 197 -18.63 0.85 -15.26
N LEU A 198 -18.84 1.04 -16.55
CA LEU A 198 -19.67 0.15 -17.35
C LEU A 198 -18.93 -1.19 -17.46
N ALA A 199 -19.65 -2.28 -17.21
CA ALA A 199 -19.22 -3.59 -17.67
C ALA A 199 -19.50 -3.61 -19.18
N VAL A 200 -18.44 -3.64 -19.99
CA VAL A 200 -18.54 -4.00 -21.41
C VAL A 200 -18.41 -5.51 -21.50
#